data_AF-A0A8X6F5U1-F1
#
_entry.id   AF-A0A8X6F5U1-F1
#
_cell.length_a   1.000
_cell.length_b   1.000
_cell.length_c   1.000
_cell.angle_alpha   90.00
_cell.angle_beta   90.00
_cell.angle_gamma   90.00
#
_symmetry.space_group_name_H-M   'P 1'
#
loop_
_entity.id
_entity.type
_entity.pdbx_description
1 polymer ?
#
loop_
_entity_poly.entity_id
_entity_poly.type
_entity_poly.pdbx_seq_one_letter_code
_entity_poly.pdbx_strand_id
1 'polypeptide(L)'
;MGDAQGLDDGSMTSSCMSLMSVWTSSCLTNGSRRGCCLIGECSPVSIRCRVGPKHQADIPNLIPAGLRLKDENEEDGLIWSPCSTIEDKILVEYVDETREKLEYSREQSLGILFWNAYDLEKTREEVMKYRPNLDNWSREDKALFEECFQLYGKNFGMIRKMLPNKPMKSMIEYY
;
A
#
# COMPACT_ATOMS: atom_id res chain seq x y z
N MET A 1 19.23 -47.99 -5.97
CA MET A 1 20.13 -47.63 -4.87
C MET A 1 20.33 -46.13 -4.97
N GLY A 2 19.61 -45.26 -4.23
CA GLY A 2 19.56 -45.17 -2.76
C GLY A 2 20.86 -44.49 -2.30
N ASP A 3 20.93 -43.36 -1.59
CA ASP A 3 20.04 -42.58 -0.72
C ASP A 3 20.62 -41.13 -0.66
N ALA A 4 19.87 -40.02 -0.66
CA ALA A 4 19.10 -39.39 0.43
C ALA A 4 19.88 -39.18 1.74
N GLN A 5 20.32 -37.93 1.99
CA GLN A 5 20.60 -37.28 3.30
C GLN A 5 21.16 -35.87 2.98
N GLY A 6 20.79 -34.76 3.62
CA GLY A 6 19.91 -34.45 4.73
C GLY A 6 20.13 -32.97 5.03
N LEU A 7 19.06 -32.21 5.20
CA LEU A 7 19.05 -30.83 5.69
C LEU A 7 19.49 -30.83 7.16
N ASP A 8 20.38 -29.91 7.53
CA ASP A 8 20.59 -29.53 8.92
C ASP A 8 20.24 -28.04 9.13
N ASP A 9 19.28 -27.88 10.02
CA ASP A 9 18.56 -26.68 10.38
C ASP A 9 19.25 -26.10 11.62
N GLY A 10 20.05 -25.06 11.40
CA GLY A 10 20.79 -24.36 12.43
C GLY A 10 20.08 -23.11 12.97
N SER A 11 19.26 -23.30 14.01
CA SER A 11 19.21 -22.43 15.19
C SER A 11 18.93 -20.92 14.98
N MET A 12 17.65 -20.55 14.81
CA MET A 12 17.17 -19.24 15.26
C MET A 12 17.12 -19.22 16.78
N THR A 13 17.87 -18.29 17.35
CA THR A 13 18.04 -18.12 18.79
C THR A 13 16.73 -17.72 19.46
N SER A 14 16.52 -18.37 20.60
CA SER A 14 15.41 -18.23 21.52
C SER A 14 15.42 -16.84 22.18
N SER A 15 14.68 -15.88 21.64
CA SER A 15 14.17 -14.72 22.39
C SER A 15 13.11 -13.96 21.59
N CYS A 16 11.89 -14.48 21.54
CA CYS A 16 10.70 -13.68 21.17
C CYS A 16 9.35 -14.33 21.57
N MET A 17 9.34 -15.55 22.11
CA MET A 17 8.11 -16.19 22.61
C MET A 17 7.92 -15.97 24.11
N SER A 18 7.76 -14.72 24.53
CA SER A 18 7.18 -14.43 25.84
C SER A 18 6.43 -13.12 25.78
N LEU A 19 5.28 -13.11 25.09
CA LEU A 19 4.18 -12.14 25.30
C LEU A 19 2.88 -12.53 24.57
N MET A 20 2.58 -13.83 24.39
CA MET A 20 1.25 -14.28 23.96
C MET A 20 0.85 -15.53 24.74
N SER A 21 0.50 -15.37 26.02
CA SER A 21 -0.11 -16.42 26.84
C SER A 21 -0.86 -15.86 28.04
N VAL A 22 -1.90 -15.04 27.83
CA VAL A 22 -2.99 -14.90 28.80
C VAL A 22 -4.30 -14.57 28.08
N TRP A 23 -4.85 -15.52 27.31
CA TRP A 23 -6.32 -15.65 27.21
C TRP A 23 -6.75 -16.93 26.48
N THR A 24 -6.56 -18.09 27.10
CA THR A 24 -7.31 -19.30 26.73
C THR A 24 -7.55 -20.13 27.98
N SER A 25 -8.74 -19.98 28.58
CA SER A 25 -9.40 -21.09 29.28
C SER A 25 -10.88 -20.80 29.50
N SER A 26 -11.67 -21.80 29.14
CA SER A 26 -13.08 -22.03 29.45
C SER A 26 -14.13 -21.11 28.82
N CYS A 27 -14.78 -21.62 27.78
CA CYS A 27 -16.23 -21.84 27.79
C CYS A 27 -16.64 -22.76 26.63
N LEU A 28 -16.31 -24.05 26.74
CA LEU A 28 -17.03 -25.12 26.03
C LEU A 28 -18.11 -25.62 26.99
N THR A 29 -19.27 -24.97 27.00
CA THR A 29 -20.51 -25.60 27.45
C THR A 29 -21.65 -25.16 26.54
N ASN A 30 -22.29 -26.14 25.92
CA ASN A 30 -23.58 -26.02 25.27
C ASN A 30 -24.57 -25.31 26.20
N GLY A 31 -25.29 -24.33 25.66
CA GLY A 31 -26.45 -23.77 26.33
C GLY A 31 -26.70 -22.33 25.94
N SER A 32 -27.65 -22.14 25.01
CA SER A 32 -28.54 -20.98 24.88
C SER A 32 -28.22 -19.80 25.83
N ARG A 33 -27.47 -18.80 25.37
CA ARG A 33 -27.34 -17.52 26.08
C ARG A 33 -27.68 -16.36 25.15
N ARG A 34 -28.81 -15.72 25.48
CA ARG A 34 -29.09 -14.33 25.15
C ARG A 34 -27.95 -13.49 25.74
N GLY A 35 -27.02 -13.04 24.91
CA GLY A 35 -25.92 -12.16 25.30
C GLY A 35 -26.40 -10.71 25.28
N CYS A 36 -26.96 -10.27 26.40
CA CYS A 36 -27.25 -8.86 26.68
C CYS A 36 -25.93 -8.12 26.91
N CYS A 37 -25.74 -7.00 26.22
CA CYS A 37 -24.59 -6.11 26.35
C CYS A 37 -24.49 -5.55 27.77
N LEU A 38 -23.35 -5.78 28.42
CA LEU A 38 -22.87 -5.08 29.61
C LEU A 38 -21.37 -4.86 29.32
N ILE A 39 -20.72 -3.71 29.43
CA ILE A 39 -21.00 -2.37 29.94
C ILE A 39 -19.83 -1.51 29.43
N GLY A 40 -20.10 -0.30 28.97
CA GLY A 40 -19.10 0.67 28.55
C GLY A 40 -19.82 1.96 28.19
N GLU A 41 -19.66 2.98 29.03
CA GLU A 41 -20.40 4.23 29.04
C GLU A 41 -20.44 4.88 27.66
N CYS A 42 -21.65 5.00 27.09
CA CYS A 42 -21.83 5.68 25.82
C CYS A 42 -21.71 7.20 26.04
N SER A 43 -20.75 7.79 25.34
CA SER A 43 -20.67 9.23 25.00
C SER A 43 -22.07 9.84 24.76
N PRO A 44 -22.31 11.11 25.14
CA PRO A 44 -23.62 11.78 25.01
C PRO A 44 -24.11 11.93 23.57
N VAL A 45 -23.30 11.57 22.57
CA VAL A 45 -23.75 11.37 21.19
C VAL A 45 -23.85 9.87 20.93
N SER A 46 -25.03 9.28 21.19
CA SER A 46 -25.29 7.88 20.86
C SER A 46 -25.47 7.73 19.35
N ILE A 47 -24.35 7.63 18.62
CA ILE A 47 -24.36 7.09 17.25
C ILE A 47 -24.76 5.62 17.38
N ARG A 48 -26.06 5.34 17.21
CA ARG A 48 -26.61 3.99 17.36
C ARG A 48 -26.04 3.09 16.25
N CYS A 49 -25.16 2.17 16.62
CA CYS A 49 -24.75 1.07 15.75
C CYS A 49 -25.97 0.21 15.40
N ARG A 50 -26.23 0.01 14.10
CA ARG A 50 -27.34 -0.83 13.64
C ARG A 50 -26.92 -2.29 13.66
N VAL A 51 -27.75 -3.16 14.24
CA VAL A 51 -27.51 -4.61 14.31
C VAL A 51 -28.61 -5.34 13.55
N GLY A 52 -28.23 -6.37 12.80
CA GLY A 52 -29.13 -7.25 12.08
C GLY A 52 -28.57 -7.68 10.72
N PRO A 53 -29.23 -8.60 10.01
CA PRO A 53 -28.73 -9.21 8.77
C PRO A 53 -28.45 -8.21 7.63
N LYS A 54 -29.07 -7.03 7.67
CA LYS A 54 -28.85 -5.95 6.68
C LYS A 54 -27.64 -5.06 6.98
N HIS A 55 -26.98 -5.28 8.12
CA HIS A 55 -25.91 -4.42 8.63
C HIS A 55 -24.65 -5.21 9.00
N GLN A 56 -24.79 -6.51 9.28
CA GLN A 56 -23.68 -7.40 9.60
C GLN A 56 -23.19 -8.10 8.32
N ALA A 57 -21.89 -8.32 8.20
CA ALA A 57 -21.33 -9.15 7.15
C ALA A 57 -21.55 -10.64 7.47
N ASP A 58 -21.81 -11.44 6.45
CA ASP A 58 -21.82 -12.89 6.58
C ASP A 58 -20.39 -13.38 6.76
N ILE A 59 -20.10 -14.01 7.90
CA ILE A 59 -18.76 -14.52 8.20
C ILE A 59 -18.61 -15.87 7.47
N PRO A 60 -17.72 -15.97 6.47
CA PRO A 60 -17.51 -17.23 5.76
C PRO A 60 -16.85 -18.25 6.69
N ASN A 61 -17.13 -19.54 6.45
CA ASN A 61 -16.47 -20.62 7.17
C ASN A 61 -14.98 -20.69 6.80
N LEU A 62 -14.14 -21.02 7.78
CA LEU A 62 -12.70 -21.13 7.57
C LEU A 62 -12.38 -22.29 6.60
N ILE A 63 -11.73 -21.96 5.48
CA ILE A 63 -11.25 -22.97 4.52
C ILE A 63 -9.90 -23.51 5.00
N PRO A 64 -9.76 -24.85 5.18
CA PRO A 64 -8.48 -25.48 5.52
C PRO A 64 -7.40 -25.18 4.48
N ALA A 65 -6.13 -25.07 4.90
CA ALA A 65 -5.04 -24.60 4.04
C ALA A 65 -4.91 -25.34 2.70
N GLY A 66 -5.10 -26.67 2.68
CA GLY A 66 -4.99 -27.48 1.47
C GLY A 66 -6.13 -27.30 0.45
N LEU A 67 -7.22 -26.61 0.83
CA LEU A 67 -8.39 -26.35 -0.02
C LEU A 67 -8.54 -24.86 -0.36
N ARG A 68 -7.60 -24.01 0.09
CA ARG A 68 -7.62 -22.59 -0.26
C ARG A 68 -7.27 -22.45 -1.74
N LEU A 69 -8.17 -21.83 -2.49
CA LEU A 69 -7.84 -21.39 -3.84
C LEU A 69 -6.72 -20.35 -3.74
N LYS A 70 -5.80 -20.38 -4.70
CA LYS A 70 -4.81 -19.32 -4.83
C LYS A 70 -5.57 -18.02 -5.12
N ASP A 71 -5.04 -16.93 -4.58
CA ASP A 71 -5.51 -15.61 -4.95
C ASP A 71 -5.08 -15.38 -6.40
N GLU A 72 -6.02 -15.54 -7.33
CA GLU A 72 -5.83 -15.36 -8.77
C GLU A 72 -6.16 -13.91 -9.19
N ASN A 73 -6.14 -12.95 -8.26
CA ASN A 73 -6.31 -11.54 -8.59
C ASN A 73 -5.16 -11.09 -9.50
N GLU A 74 -5.37 -11.19 -10.81
CA GLU A 74 -4.46 -10.69 -11.86
C GLU A 74 -4.26 -9.16 -11.78
N GLU A 75 -5.12 -8.47 -11.03
CA GLU A 75 -5.07 -7.03 -10.79
C GLU A 75 -3.90 -6.62 -9.89
N ASP A 76 -3.36 -7.54 -9.06
CA ASP A 76 -2.28 -7.25 -8.12
C ASP A 76 -0.91 -7.51 -8.75
N GLY A 77 -0.32 -6.46 -9.32
CA GLY A 77 1.03 -6.50 -9.89
C GLY A 77 2.13 -6.31 -8.85
N LEU A 78 3.14 -7.17 -8.85
CA LEU A 78 4.36 -6.97 -8.04
C LEU A 78 5.16 -5.78 -8.59
N ILE A 79 5.27 -4.71 -7.80
CA ILE A 79 5.98 -3.47 -8.19
C ILE A 79 7.39 -3.33 -7.59
N TRP A 80 7.69 -4.09 -6.53
CA TRP A 80 9.00 -4.07 -5.87
C TRP A 80 9.17 -5.30 -4.97
N SER A 81 10.39 -5.82 -4.90
CA SER A 81 10.81 -6.77 -3.86
C SER A 81 12.17 -6.40 -3.27
N PRO A 82 12.47 -6.78 -2.02
CA PRO A 82 13.83 -6.67 -1.48
C PRO A 82 14.81 -7.57 -2.24
N CYS A 83 16.05 -7.13 -2.43
CA CYS A 83 17.11 -7.90 -3.07
C CYS A 83 18.39 -7.81 -2.25
N SER A 84 19.02 -8.95 -1.97
CA SER A 84 20.28 -9.02 -1.22
C SER A 84 21.53 -8.85 -2.09
N THR A 85 21.36 -8.76 -3.42
CA THR A 85 22.47 -8.69 -4.38
C THR A 85 23.14 -7.31 -4.42
N ILE A 86 22.38 -6.25 -4.11
CA ILE A 86 22.88 -4.86 -4.11
C ILE A 86 23.07 -4.41 -2.65
N GLU A 87 24.20 -3.79 -2.34
CA GLU A 87 24.40 -3.10 -1.05
C GLU A 87 23.54 -1.83 -1.01
N ASP A 88 22.85 -1.60 0.12
CA ASP A 88 21.96 -0.44 0.31
C ASP A 88 22.61 0.91 -0.02
N LYS A 89 23.91 1.07 0.22
CA LYS A 89 24.65 2.30 -0.12
C LYS A 89 24.62 2.59 -1.62
N ILE A 90 24.86 1.56 -2.44
CA ILE A 90 24.89 1.67 -3.89
C ILE A 90 23.46 1.93 -4.41
N LEU A 91 22.46 1.31 -3.77
CA LEU A 91 21.06 1.55 -4.09
C LEU A 91 20.65 3.01 -3.83
N VAL A 92 21.04 3.57 -2.68
CA VAL A 92 20.79 4.97 -2.32
C VAL A 92 21.47 5.91 -3.31
N GLU A 93 22.74 5.65 -3.64
CA GLU A 93 23.49 6.43 -4.64
C GLU A 93 22.77 6.45 -5.99
N TYR A 94 22.29 5.30 -6.47
CA TYR A 94 21.52 5.21 -7.71
C TYR A 94 20.21 6.02 -7.66
N VAL A 95 19.46 5.95 -6.55
CA VAL A 95 18.22 6.72 -6.38
C VAL A 95 18.50 8.23 -6.37
N ASP A 96 19.57 8.66 -5.71
CA ASP A 96 19.96 10.07 -5.67
C ASP A 96 20.45 10.55 -7.05
N GLU A 97 21.26 9.76 -7.76
CA GLU A 97 21.71 10.07 -9.12
C GLU A 97 20.55 10.26 -10.11
N THR A 98 19.55 9.38 -10.06
CA THR A 98 18.38 9.44 -10.96
C THR A 98 17.46 10.61 -10.63
N ARG A 99 17.33 10.96 -9.35
CA ARG A 99 16.60 12.16 -8.91
C ARG A 99 17.28 13.44 -9.39
N GLU A 100 18.60 13.53 -9.26
CA GLU A 100 19.35 14.75 -9.60
C GLU A 100 19.50 14.98 -11.10
N LYS A 101 19.81 13.93 -11.86
CA LYS A 101 20.11 14.06 -13.30
C LYS A 101 18.85 14.06 -14.16
N LEU A 102 17.83 13.32 -13.75
CA LEU A 102 16.71 12.94 -14.60
C LEU A 102 15.33 13.25 -13.98
N GLU A 103 15.30 13.80 -12.76
CA GLU A 103 14.08 14.23 -12.04
C GLU A 103 13.07 13.10 -11.80
N TYR A 104 13.54 11.85 -11.71
CA TYR A 104 12.68 10.73 -11.33
C TYR A 104 12.35 10.77 -9.83
N SER A 105 11.14 10.34 -9.48
CA SER A 105 10.79 10.02 -8.10
C SER A 105 11.50 8.74 -7.64
N ARG A 106 11.68 8.60 -6.32
CA ARG A 106 12.29 7.42 -5.72
C ARG A 106 11.59 6.14 -6.15
N GLU A 107 10.26 6.17 -6.16
CA GLU A 107 9.39 5.04 -6.49
C GLU A 107 9.58 4.61 -7.94
N GLN A 108 9.71 5.56 -8.87
CA GLN A 108 9.98 5.26 -10.27
C GLN A 108 11.37 4.66 -10.45
N SER A 109 12.41 5.22 -9.81
CA SER A 109 13.76 4.68 -9.89
C SER A 109 13.82 3.23 -9.40
N LEU A 110 13.15 2.93 -8.27
CA LEU A 110 13.05 1.57 -7.75
C LEU A 110 12.25 0.64 -8.67
N GLY A 111 11.16 1.11 -9.26
CA GLY A 111 10.35 0.33 -10.21
C GLY A 111 11.16 -0.07 -11.45
N ILE A 112 11.91 0.86 -12.05
CA ILE A 112 12.74 0.57 -13.24
C ILE A 112 13.87 -0.39 -12.88
N LEU A 113 14.48 -0.23 -11.70
CA LEU A 113 15.50 -1.15 -11.19
C LEU A 113 14.94 -2.57 -11.02
N PHE A 114 13.74 -2.70 -10.45
CA PHE A 114 13.07 -3.97 -10.27
C PHE A 114 12.75 -4.67 -11.60
N TRP A 115 12.23 -3.93 -12.60
CA TRP A 115 11.95 -4.48 -13.93
C TRP A 115 13.20 -4.92 -14.69
N ASN A 116 14.35 -4.34 -14.37
CA ASN A 116 15.65 -4.74 -14.91
C ASN A 116 16.35 -5.79 -14.04
N ALA A 117 15.62 -6.48 -13.15
CA ALA A 117 16.15 -7.53 -12.30
C ALA A 117 17.37 -7.11 -11.47
N TYR A 118 17.38 -5.86 -10.99
CA TYR A 118 18.45 -5.29 -10.17
C TYR A 118 19.80 -5.11 -10.90
N ASP A 119 19.80 -5.05 -12.24
CA ASP A 119 20.98 -4.68 -13.01
C ASP A 119 21.12 -3.15 -13.10
N LEU A 120 22.09 -2.58 -12.39
CA LEU A 120 22.30 -1.14 -12.34
C LEU A 120 22.79 -0.54 -13.66
N GLU A 121 23.59 -1.27 -14.44
CA GLU A 121 24.17 -0.74 -15.68
C GLU A 121 23.08 -0.61 -16.74
N LYS A 122 22.31 -1.68 -16.93
CA LYS A 122 21.15 -1.68 -17.83
C LYS A 122 20.09 -0.68 -17.41
N THR A 123 19.84 -0.57 -16.10
CA THR A 123 18.88 0.40 -15.56
C THR A 123 19.29 1.83 -15.87
N ARG A 124 20.57 2.19 -15.74
CA ARG A 124 21.06 3.55 -16.02
C ARG A 124 20.76 3.98 -17.46
N GLU A 125 20.83 3.05 -18.43
CA GLU A 125 20.49 3.32 -19.83
C GLU A 125 18.98 3.48 -20.04
N GLU A 126 18.16 2.57 -19.49
CA GLU A 126 16.70 2.62 -19.66
C GLU A 126 16.08 3.85 -18.99
N VAL A 127 16.60 4.30 -17.84
CA VAL A 127 16.09 5.52 -17.16
C VAL A 127 16.28 6.77 -18.04
N MET A 128 17.32 6.82 -18.89
CA MET A 128 17.47 7.95 -19.82
C MET A 128 16.40 7.98 -20.93
N LYS A 129 15.82 6.82 -21.26
CA LYS A 129 14.85 6.65 -22.34
C LYS A 129 13.42 7.01 -21.96
N TYR A 130 12.99 6.74 -20.73
CA TYR A 130 11.59 6.88 -20.31
C TYR A 130 11.27 8.12 -19.50
N ARG A 131 11.98 9.24 -19.70
CA ARG A 131 11.77 10.45 -18.87
C ARG A 131 10.27 10.78 -18.82
N PRO A 132 9.59 10.58 -17.68
CA PRO A 132 8.16 10.79 -17.60
C PRO A 132 7.93 12.27 -17.86
N ASN A 133 6.98 12.58 -18.75
CA ASN A 133 6.59 13.97 -18.97
C ASN A 133 6.15 14.54 -17.61
N LEU A 134 6.95 15.45 -17.08
CA LEU A 134 6.67 16.17 -15.85
C LEU A 134 5.37 16.95 -16.05
N ASP A 135 4.57 16.95 -14.99
CA ASP A 135 3.23 17.53 -14.92
C ASP A 135 3.15 18.88 -15.67
N ASN A 136 2.28 18.95 -16.68
CA ASN A 136 2.35 19.92 -17.77
C ASN A 136 1.88 21.35 -17.37
N TRP A 137 2.02 21.74 -16.10
CA TRP A 137 1.58 23.03 -15.58
C TRP A 137 2.49 24.16 -16.05
N SER A 138 1.98 24.97 -16.97
CA SER A 138 2.62 26.21 -17.34
C SER A 138 2.56 27.23 -16.19
N ARG A 139 3.37 28.28 -16.28
CA ARG A 139 3.31 29.37 -15.29
C ARG A 139 1.94 30.05 -15.31
N GLU A 140 1.35 30.14 -16.49
CA GLU A 140 0.03 30.72 -16.74
C GLU A 140 -1.07 29.87 -16.09
N ASP A 141 -1.00 28.53 -16.22
CA ASP A 141 -1.96 27.62 -15.61
C ASP A 141 -1.92 27.73 -14.07
N LYS A 142 -0.72 27.84 -13.48
CA LYS A 142 -0.54 27.98 -12.03
C LYS A 142 -1.10 29.32 -11.52
N ALA A 143 -0.84 30.40 -12.24
CA ALA A 143 -1.37 31.72 -11.90
C ALA A 143 -2.91 31.73 -11.97
N LEU A 144 -3.48 31.13 -13.02
CA LEU A 144 -4.93 31.03 -13.18
C LEU A 144 -5.56 30.15 -12.09
N PHE A 145 -4.90 29.05 -11.70
CA PHE A 145 -5.36 28.22 -10.59
C PHE A 145 -5.39 29.00 -9.28
N GLU A 146 -4.33 29.75 -8.95
CA GLU A 146 -4.25 30.55 -7.73
C GLU A 146 -5.36 31.62 -7.69
N GLU A 147 -5.59 32.31 -8.80
CA GLU A 147 -6.68 33.28 -8.92
C GLU A 147 -8.05 32.62 -8.69
N CYS A 148 -8.30 31.50 -9.36
CA CYS A 148 -9.55 30.75 -9.21
C CYS A 148 -9.72 30.20 -7.78
N PHE A 149 -8.62 29.79 -7.15
CA PHE A 149 -8.62 29.29 -5.78
C PHE A 149 -8.95 30.40 -4.77
N GLN A 150 -8.44 31.61 -4.97
CA GLN A 150 -8.80 32.77 -4.15
C GLN A 150 -10.29 33.14 -4.29
N LEU A 151 -10.86 33.01 -5.49
CA LEU A 151 -12.26 33.34 -5.77
C LEU A 151 -13.26 32.26 -5.30
N TYR A 152 -12.95 30.98 -5.52
CA TYR A 152 -13.88 29.87 -5.32
C TYR A 152 -13.51 28.92 -4.17
N GLY A 153 -12.33 29.06 -3.58
CA GLY A 153 -11.81 28.20 -2.53
C GLY A 153 -11.58 26.75 -3.02
N LYS A 154 -11.86 25.76 -2.16
CA LYS A 154 -11.69 24.32 -2.46
C LYS A 154 -12.76 23.74 -3.40
N ASN A 155 -13.52 24.58 -4.11
CA ASN A 155 -14.47 24.12 -5.10
C ASN A 155 -13.77 23.83 -6.44
N PHE A 156 -13.04 22.71 -6.50
CA PHE A 156 -12.31 22.28 -7.69
C PHE A 156 -13.21 22.06 -8.92
N GLY A 157 -14.50 21.78 -8.71
CA GLY A 157 -15.49 21.71 -9.79
C GLY A 157 -15.68 23.05 -10.50
N MET A 158 -15.59 24.16 -9.75
CA MET A 158 -15.66 25.51 -10.32
C MET A 158 -14.32 25.94 -10.93
N ILE A 159 -13.20 25.65 -10.25
CA ILE A 159 -11.85 25.92 -10.78
C ILE A 159 -11.63 25.20 -12.12
N ARG A 160 -12.11 23.95 -12.25
CA ARG A 160 -12.02 23.18 -13.49
C ARG A 160 -12.74 23.82 -14.68
N LYS A 161 -13.76 24.65 -14.45
CA LYS A 161 -14.42 25.37 -15.56
C LYS A 161 -13.50 26.42 -16.18
N MET A 162 -12.59 26.99 -15.38
CA MET A 162 -11.60 27.97 -15.84
C MET A 162 -10.36 27.30 -16.46
N LEU A 163 -10.08 26.06 -16.06
CA LEU A 163 -8.98 25.23 -16.57
C LEU A 163 -9.51 23.94 -17.22
N PRO A 164 -10.20 24.01 -18.38
CA PRO A 164 -10.83 22.84 -19.01
C PRO A 164 -9.82 21.80 -19.51
N ASN A 165 -8.59 22.23 -19.80
CA ASN A 165 -7.52 21.37 -20.30
C ASN A 165 -6.80 20.57 -19.19
N LYS A 166 -7.08 20.88 -17.92
CA LYS A 166 -6.50 20.17 -16.78
C LYS A 166 -7.51 19.16 -16.22
N PRO A 167 -7.13 17.89 -16.05
CA PRO A 167 -8.00 16.91 -15.41
C PRO A 167 -8.12 17.20 -13.90
N MET A 168 -9.24 16.79 -13.30
CA MET A 168 -9.50 16.96 -11.87
C MET A 168 -8.37 16.40 -11.00
N LYS A 169 -7.82 15.24 -11.39
CA LYS A 169 -6.69 14.61 -10.70
C LYS A 169 -5.48 15.55 -10.59
N SER A 170 -5.10 16.19 -11.71
CA SER A 170 -3.93 17.08 -11.76
C SER A 170 -4.14 18.35 -10.91
N MET A 171 -5.37 18.87 -10.82
CA MET A 171 -5.68 19.99 -9.92
C MET A 171 -5.57 19.63 -8.44
N ILE A 172 -5.97 18.41 -8.08
CA ILE A 172 -5.87 17.90 -6.70
C ILE A 172 -4.41 17.59 -6.37
N GLU A 173 -3.64 17.07 -7.32
CA GLU A 173 -2.21 16.80 -7.16
C GLU A 173 -1.39 18.09 -7.01
N TYR A 174 -1.83 19.18 -7.64
CA TYR A 174 -1.20 20.50 -7.49
C TYR A 174 -1.53 21.22 -6.15
N TYR A 175 -2.70 20.97 -5.56
CA TYR A 175 -3.16 21.58 -4.31
C TYR A 175 -2.55 20.96 -3.06
#